data_AF-A0A929DMF3-F1
#
_entry.id   AF-A0A929DMF3-F1
#
_cell.length_a   1.000
_cell.length_b   1.000
_cell.length_c   1.000
_cell.angle_alpha   90.00
_cell.angle_beta   90.00
_cell.angle_gamma   90.00
#
_symmetry.space_group_name_H-M   'P 1'
#
loop_
_entity.id
_entity.type
_entity.pdbx_description
1 polymer ?
#
loop_
_entity_poly.entity_id
_entity_poly.type
_entity_poly.pdbx_seq_one_letter_code
_entity_poly.pdbx_strand_id
1 'polypeptide(L)' 'MSLTVSIREGESQDSLLSRFQRMIQMSGVLREAKARRRFISERDAARIKAKNSIRRRRRRDTK' A
#
# COMPACT_ATOMS: atom_id res chain seq x y z
N MET A 1 12.44 0.03 -8.67
CA MET A 1 11.85 1.30 -9.16
C MET A 1 12.23 2.38 -8.15
N SER A 2 12.98 3.41 -8.56
CA SER A 2 13.25 4.54 -7.68
C SER A 2 11.95 5.31 -7.44
N LEU A 3 11.60 5.52 -6.16
CA LEU A 3 10.41 6.26 -5.76
C LEU A 3 10.71 7.76 -5.80
N THR A 4 10.69 8.35 -6.99
CA THR A 4 10.98 9.77 -7.21
C THR A 4 9.80 10.49 -7.84
N VAL A 5 9.35 11.58 -7.21
CA VAL A 5 8.31 12.48 -7.73
C VAL A 5 8.90 13.87 -7.84
N SER A 6 8.98 14.39 -9.06
CA SER A 6 9.33 15.77 -9.36
C SER A 6 8.07 16.60 -9.59
N ILE A 7 8.16 17.91 -9.28
CA ILE A 7 7.11 18.88 -9.59
C ILE A 7 6.93 19.00 -11.10
N ARG A 8 5.68 19.08 -11.55
CA ARG A 8 5.35 19.35 -12.95
C ARG A 8 5.06 20.83 -13.14
N GLU A 9 5.23 21.31 -14.37
CA GLU A 9 4.90 22.69 -14.72
C GLU A 9 3.40 22.97 -14.48
N GLY A 10 3.10 24.09 -13.82
CA GLY A 10 1.73 24.48 -13.47
C GLY A 10 1.04 23.60 -12.40
N GLU A 11 1.76 22.67 -11.77
CA GLU A 11 1.19 21.79 -10.75
C GLU A 11 1.10 22.49 -9.39
N SER A 12 -0.06 22.35 -8.73
CA SER A 12 -0.22 22.79 -7.34
C SER A 12 0.46 21.84 -6.35
N GLN A 13 0.85 22.37 -5.19
CA GLN A 13 1.50 21.58 -4.13
C GLN A 13 0.65 20.37 -3.67
N ASP A 14 -0.67 20.53 -3.60
CA ASP A 14 -1.58 19.45 -3.20
C ASP A 14 -1.66 18.33 -4.24
N SER A 15 -1.59 18.68 -5.53
CA SER A 15 -1.52 17.70 -6.62
C SER A 15 -0.22 16.89 -6.53
N LEU A 16 0.90 17.57 -6.30
CA LEU A 16 2.20 16.92 -6.11
C LEU A 16 2.16 15.92 -4.93
N LEU A 17 1.61 16.34 -3.79
CA LEU A 17 1.47 15.49 -2.61
C LEU A 17 0.58 14.27 -2.90
N SER A 18 -0.53 14.46 -3.60
CA SER A 18 -1.46 13.39 -3.98
C SER A 18 -0.79 12.34 -4.86
N ARG A 19 0.05 12.77 -5.83
CA ARG A 19 0.83 11.84 -6.67
C ARG A 19 1.86 11.07 -5.86
N PHE A 20 2.57 11.75 -4.97
CA PHE A 20 3.53 11.11 -4.07
C PHE A 20 2.87 10.06 -3.17
N GLN A 21 1.75 10.40 -2.53
CA GLN A 21 0.98 9.46 -1.72
C GLN A 21 0.52 8.26 -2.55
N ARG A 22 -0.02 8.48 -3.75
CA ARG A 22 -0.45 7.41 -4.65
C ARG A 22 0.71 6.50 -5.05
N MET A 23 1.87 7.07 -5.39
CA MET A 23 3.08 6.30 -5.71
C MET A 23 3.52 5.44 -4.52
N ILE A 24 3.56 5.99 -3.31
CA ILE A 24 3.88 5.23 -2.09
C ILE A 24 2.88 4.10 -1.88
N GLN A 25 1.59 4.37 -2.01
CA GLN A 25 0.54 3.37 -1.85
C GLN A 25 0.66 2.23 -2.87
N MET A 26 0.98 2.55 -4.13
CA MET A 26 1.19 1.57 -5.19
C MET A 26 2.46 0.76 -4.99
N SER A 27 3.55 1.40 -4.58
CA SER A 27 4.81 0.71 -4.25
C SER A 27 4.65 -0.28 -3.10
N GLY A 28 3.73 0.01 -2.17
CA GLY A 28 3.51 -0.82 -1.00
C GLY A 28 4.61 -0.77 0.05
N VAL A 29 5.59 0.16 -0.06
CA VAL A 29 6.74 0.25 0.86
C VAL A 29 6.33 0.31 2.34
N LEU A 30 5.29 1.10 2.67
CA LEU A 30 4.77 1.18 4.03
C LEU A 30 4.11 -0.12 4.50
N ARG A 31 3.45 -0.85 3.57
CA ARG A 31 2.83 -2.15 3.86
C ARG A 31 3.89 -3.21 4.16
N GLU A 32 4.97 -3.21 3.39
CA GLU A 32 6.10 -4.11 3.57
C GLU A 32 6.85 -3.83 4.88
N ALA A 33 7.18 -2.56 5.14
CA ALA A 33 7.81 -2.14 6.39
C ALA A 33 6.96 -2.54 7.61
N LYS A 34 5.64 -2.37 7.52
CA LYS A 34 4.71 -2.81 8.59
C LYS A 34 4.69 -4.34 8.74
N ALA A 35 4.68 -5.08 7.63
CA ALA A 35 4.67 -6.54 7.66
C ALA A 35 5.96 -7.13 8.25
N ARG A 36 7.10 -6.48 8.02
CA ARG A 36 8.42 -6.89 8.52
C ARG A 36 8.75 -6.36 9.92
N ARG A 37 7.90 -5.52 10.53
CA ARG A 37 8.14 -4.91 11.85
C ARG A 37 8.38 -5.94 12.96
N ARG A 38 7.76 -7.12 12.86
CA ARG A 38 7.88 -8.20 13.85
C ARG A 38 8.02 -9.53 13.11
N PHE A 39 8.66 -10.49 13.77
CA PHE A 39 8.65 -11.87 13.33
C PHE A 39 7.23 -12.43 13.39
N ILE A 40 6.84 -13.14 12.34
CA ILE A 40 5.54 -13.82 12.21
C ILE A 40 5.86 -15.20 11.64
N SER A 41 5.36 -16.26 12.29
CA SER A 41 5.53 -17.63 11.79
C SER A 41 4.84 -17.82 10.44
N GLU A 42 5.29 -18.79 9.64
CA GLU A 42 4.65 -19.09 8.34
C GLU A 42 3.16 -19.42 8.49
N ARG A 43 2.79 -20.12 9.57
CA ARG A 43 1.40 -20.46 9.89
C ARG A 43 0.56 -19.21 10.13
N ASP A 44 1.08 -18.26 10.89
CA ASP A 44 0.37 -17.01 11.18
C ASP A 44 0.29 -16.11 9.95
N ALA A 45 1.35 -16.07 9.14
CA ALA A 45 1.35 -15.36 7.87
C ALA A 45 0.28 -15.91 6.92
N ALA A 46 0.15 -17.24 6.81
CA ALA A 46 -0.90 -17.89 6.02
C ALA A 46 -2.30 -17.54 6.53
N ARG A 47 -2.54 -17.58 7.85
CA ARG A 47 -3.82 -17.20 8.46
C ARG A 47 -4.18 -15.74 8.17
N ILE A 48 -3.21 -14.83 8.32
CA ILE A 48 -3.40 -13.40 8.03
C ILE A 48 -3.70 -13.19 6.53
N LYS A 49 -3.02 -13.90 5.63
CA LYS A 49 -3.26 -13.84 4.18
C LYS A 49 -4.67 -14.30 3.82
N ALA A 50 -5.11 -15.44 4.36
CA ALA A 50 -6.46 -15.97 4.14
C ALA A 50 -7.55 -14.99 4.63
N LYS A 51 -7.42 -14.48 5.87
CA LYS A 51 -8.34 -13.48 6.44
C LYS A 51 -8.40 -12.22 5.59
N ASN A 52 -7.26 -11.71 5.13
CA ASN A 52 -7.19 -10.53 4.28
C ASN A 52 -7.80 -10.76 2.89
N SER A 53 -7.63 -11.95 2.31
CA SER A 53 -8.24 -12.31 1.02
C SER A 53 -9.76 -12.27 1.09
N ILE A 54 -10.35 -12.92 2.11
CA ILE A 54 -11.81 -12.92 2.34
C ILE A 54 -12.32 -11.49 2.53
N ARG A 55 -11.62 -10.68 3.34
CA ARG A 55 -11.99 -9.27 3.57
C ARG A 55 -11.97 -8.44 2.27
N ARG A 56 -10.97 -8.66 1.39
CA ARG A 56 -10.91 -7.98 0.10
C ARG A 56 -12.07 -8.40 -0.81
N ARG A 57 -12.41 -9.68 -0.85
CA ARG A 57 -13.55 -10.19 -1.62
C ARG A 57 -14.85 -9.53 -1.16
N ARG A 58 -15.15 -9.58 0.14
CA ARG A 58 -16.36 -8.95 0.72
C ARG A 58 -16.47 -7.46 0.37
N ARG A 59 -15.36 -6.71 0.44
CA ARG A 59 -15.35 -5.28 0.07
C ARG A 59 -15.62 -5.01 -1.40
N ARG A 60 -15.34 -5.95 -2.30
CA ARG A 60 -15.72 -5.84 -3.72
C ARG A 60 -17.19 -6.15 -3.92
N ASP A 61 -17.72 -7.13 -3.19
CA ASP A 61 -19.11 -7.58 -3.33
C ASP A 61 -20.11 -6.55 -2.76
N THR A 62 -19.69 -5.72 -1.78
CA THR A 62 -20.52 -4.63 -1.20
C THR A 62 -20.46 -3.32 -1.98
N LYS A 63 -19.58 -3.22 -2.98
CA LYS A 63 -19.34 -1.98 -3.75
C LYS A 63 -20.08 -2.03 -5.07
#